data_AF-A0A7S2YIJ7-F1
#
_entry.id   AF-A0A7S2YIJ7-F1
#
_cell.length_a   1.000
_cell.length_b   1.000
_cell.length_c   1.000
_cell.angle_alpha   90.00
_cell.angle_beta   90.00
_cell.angle_gamma   90.00
#
_symmetry.space_group_name_H-M   'P 1'
#
loop_
_entity.id
_entity.type
_entity.pdbx_description
1 polymer ?
#
loop_
_entity_poly.entity_id
_entity_poly.type
_entity_poly.pdbx_seq_one_letter_code
_entity_poly.pdbx_strand_id
1 'polypeptide(L)'
;VQMLDVEIPSNHEGNGATTFSMDIHPDMDTTMIYVYKGGPLELQKEHDSIETITIPTGSIALLDASSTQTRGVVLSNKQQTQNDNDEPACAMIFAGKKLKQPIAWHGPVVMTTQDEIRQALRELRQGTFPPQQVDWDFQRLASKPK
;
A
#
# COMPACT_ATOMS: atom_id res chain seq x y z
N VAL A 1 -0.92 -8.99 -6.85
CA VAL A 1 -0.49 -7.85 -6.01
C VAL A 1 0.88 -8.21 -5.48
N GLN A 2 1.83 -7.30 -5.58
CA GLN A 2 3.15 -7.42 -4.96
C GLN A 2 3.15 -6.51 -3.72
N MET A 3 3.57 -7.05 -2.59
CA MET A 3 3.74 -6.29 -1.35
C MET A 3 5.20 -6.44 -0.91
N LEU A 4 5.81 -5.33 -0.52
CA LEU A 4 7.13 -5.31 0.07
C LEU A 4 7.12 -4.42 1.32
N ASP A 5 7.76 -4.91 2.37
CA ASP A 5 8.09 -4.13 3.56
C ASP A 5 9.56 -3.72 3.46
N VAL A 6 9.84 -2.42 3.52
CA VAL A 6 11.19 -1.88 3.34
C VAL A 6 11.58 -1.04 4.55
N GLU A 7 12.81 -1.24 4.99
CA GLU A 7 13.48 -0.41 5.98
C GLU A 7 14.61 0.35 5.28
N ILE A 8 14.61 1.67 5.41
CA ILE A 8 15.61 2.57 4.81
C ILE A 8 16.39 3.21 5.96
N PRO A 9 17.63 2.74 6.20
CA PRO A 9 18.51 3.27 7.23
C PRO A 9 18.65 4.79 7.13
N SER A 10 18.64 5.45 8.28
CA SER A 10 19.12 6.82 8.42
C SER A 10 20.64 6.85 8.21
N ASN A 11 21.14 7.95 7.66
CA ASN A 11 22.54 8.04 7.24
C ASN A 11 23.34 8.85 8.25
N HIS A 12 24.34 8.24 8.88
CA HIS A 12 25.06 8.86 9.99
C HIS A 12 26.37 9.60 9.61
N GLU A 13 26.94 9.35 8.43
CA GLU A 13 28.29 9.85 8.11
C GLU A 13 28.49 10.07 6.60
N GLY A 14 28.47 11.33 6.15
CA GLY A 14 29.23 11.87 5.00
C GLY A 14 29.18 11.22 3.62
N ASN A 15 28.50 10.08 3.44
CA ASN A 15 28.39 9.32 2.21
C ASN A 15 26.91 9.30 1.82
N GLY A 16 26.59 9.45 0.54
CA GLY A 16 25.24 9.80 0.03
C GLY A 16 24.06 9.02 0.62
N ALA A 17 22.88 9.66 0.64
CA ALA A 17 21.63 9.14 1.20
C ALA A 17 21.37 7.64 0.90
N THR A 18 21.03 6.84 1.91
CA THR A 18 20.63 5.45 1.71
C THR A 18 19.37 5.41 0.85
N THR A 19 19.48 4.76 -0.31
CA THR A 19 18.39 4.62 -1.27
C THR A 19 17.92 3.18 -1.35
N PHE A 20 16.60 3.02 -1.48
CA PHE A 20 15.96 1.78 -1.90
C PHE A 20 15.40 1.99 -3.30
N SER A 21 15.68 1.09 -4.23
CA SER A 21 15.16 1.13 -5.60
C SER A 21 14.44 -0.16 -5.96
N MET A 22 13.29 -0.05 -6.62
CA MET A 22 12.60 -1.20 -7.20
C MET A 22 11.90 -0.83 -8.52
N ASP A 23 11.82 -1.83 -9.40
CA ASP A 23 11.01 -1.78 -10.60
C ASP A 23 9.68 -2.48 -10.39
N ILE A 24 8.60 -1.83 -10.80
CA ILE A 24 7.25 -2.37 -10.75
C ILE A 24 7.02 -3.29 -11.95
N HIS A 25 6.62 -4.54 -11.68
CA HIS A 25 6.38 -5.56 -12.71
C HIS A 25 5.46 -5.05 -13.85
N PRO A 26 5.75 -5.34 -15.14
CA PRO A 26 5.00 -4.84 -16.30
C PRO A 26 3.48 -5.03 -16.25
N ASP A 27 3.01 -6.11 -15.61
CA ASP A 27 1.58 -6.42 -15.49
C ASP A 27 0.81 -5.54 -14.50
N MET A 28 1.51 -4.76 -13.67
CA MET A 28 0.93 -3.82 -12.72
C MET A 28 0.85 -2.43 -13.36
N ASP A 29 -0.10 -1.60 -12.96
CA ASP A 29 -0.28 -0.23 -13.48
C ASP A 29 -0.44 0.81 -12.36
N THR A 30 -0.28 0.41 -11.10
CA THR A 30 -0.30 1.32 -9.95
C THR A 30 0.60 0.83 -8.84
N THR A 31 1.12 1.77 -8.05
CA THR A 31 1.82 1.47 -6.79
C THR A 31 1.42 2.45 -5.71
N MET A 32 1.31 1.95 -4.48
CA MET A 32 1.02 2.73 -3.29
C MET A 32 2.16 2.54 -2.29
N ILE A 33 2.63 3.63 -1.70
CA ILE A 33 3.69 3.63 -0.69
C ILE A 33 3.12 4.22 0.58
N TYR A 34 3.17 3.47 1.67
CA TYR A 34 2.73 3.91 2.99
C TYR A 34 3.92 3.97 3.94
N VAL A 35 4.29 5.15 4.41
CA VAL A 35 5.36 5.33 5.40
C VAL A 35 4.76 5.21 6.78
N TYR A 36 5.15 4.20 7.57
CA TYR A 36 4.50 3.88 8.84
C TYR A 36 5.38 4.10 10.06
N LYS A 37 6.70 4.26 9.88
CA LYS A 37 7.66 4.48 10.97
C LYS A 37 8.86 5.31 10.50
N GLY A 38 9.49 6.02 11.42
CA GLY A 38 10.70 6.82 11.19
C GLY A 38 10.41 8.19 10.58
N GLY A 39 11.41 8.78 9.94
CA GLY A 39 11.32 10.08 9.27
C GLY A 39 10.60 10.07 7.92
N PRO A 40 10.29 11.25 7.35
CA PRO A 40 9.70 11.36 6.02
C PRO A 40 10.64 10.79 4.95
N LEU A 41 10.08 10.12 3.95
CA LEU A 41 10.85 9.60 2.82
C LEU A 41 10.79 10.56 1.63
N GLU A 42 11.90 10.70 0.91
CA GLU A 42 11.91 11.34 -0.40
C GLU A 42 11.75 10.28 -1.49
N LEU A 43 10.69 10.43 -2.28
CA LEU A 43 10.45 9.65 -3.47
C LEU A 43 11.01 10.38 -4.69
N GLN A 44 11.83 9.68 -5.46
CA GLN A 44 12.29 10.09 -6.77
C GLN A 44 11.77 9.10 -7.81
N LYS A 45 11.26 9.62 -8.93
CA LYS A 45 10.90 8.80 -10.09
C LYS A 45 12.15 8.62 -10.95
N GLU A 46 12.39 7.40 -11.42
CA GLU A 46 13.62 7.06 -12.15
C GLU A 46 13.86 7.91 -13.41
N HIS A 47 12.78 8.29 -14.12
CA HIS A 47 12.87 9.07 -15.36
C HIS A 47 12.70 10.58 -15.19
N ASP A 48 12.54 11.07 -13.96
CA ASP A 48 12.44 12.50 -13.66
C ASP A 48 13.30 12.83 -12.44
N SER A 49 14.60 12.96 -12.69
CA SER A 49 15.62 13.05 -11.66
C SER A 49 15.67 14.40 -10.91
N ILE A 50 14.82 15.37 -11.28
CA ILE A 50 14.88 16.74 -10.73
C ILE A 50 13.83 16.98 -9.64
N GLU A 51 12.69 16.27 -9.66
CA GLU A 51 11.61 16.47 -8.70
C GLU A 51 11.52 15.32 -7.69
N THR A 52 11.73 15.64 -6.41
CA THR A 52 11.52 14.71 -5.30
C THR A 52 10.23 15.05 -4.56
N ILE A 53 9.43 14.03 -4.26
CA ILE A 53 8.21 14.16 -3.48
C ILE A 53 8.49 13.67 -2.06
N THR A 54 8.31 14.53 -1.06
CA THR A 54 8.39 14.12 0.34
C THR A 54 7.10 13.40 0.75
N ILE A 55 7.23 12.22 1.33
CA ILE A 55 6.15 11.39 1.88
C ILE A 55 6.30 11.39 3.40
N PRO A 56 5.46 12.15 4.13
CA PRO A 56 5.51 12.16 5.60
C PRO A 56 5.14 10.82 6.20
N THR A 57 5.64 10.56 7.41
CA THR A 57 5.24 9.41 8.22
C THR A 57 3.73 9.46 8.51
N GLY A 58 3.07 8.31 8.40
CA GLY A 58 1.62 8.19 8.49
C GLY A 58 0.88 8.56 7.19
N SER A 59 1.59 8.93 6.12
CA SER A 59 1.00 9.31 4.84
C SER A 59 1.19 8.26 3.76
N ILE A 60 0.34 8.36 2.73
CA ILE A 60 0.35 7.47 1.57
C ILE A 60 0.69 8.30 0.32
N ALA A 61 1.58 7.77 -0.52
CA ALA A 61 1.79 8.23 -1.88
C ALA A 61 1.22 7.21 -2.88
N LEU A 62 0.45 7.69 -3.85
CA LEU A 62 -0.06 6.89 -4.97
C LEU A 62 0.71 7.25 -6.24
N LEU A 63 1.21 6.22 -6.92
CA LEU A 63 2.02 6.33 -8.12
C LEU A 63 1.34 5.60 -9.27
N ASP A 64 1.39 6.26 -10.43
CA ASP A 64 1.08 5.61 -11.69
C ASP A 64 2.27 4.76 -12.10
N ALA A 65 2.00 3.52 -12.51
CA ALA A 65 3.02 2.60 -13.01
C ALA A 65 2.63 2.09 -14.40
N SER A 66 1.82 2.85 -15.14
CA SER A 66 1.26 2.42 -16.41
C SER A 66 2.31 2.35 -17.55
N SER A 67 3.38 3.13 -17.49
CA SER A 67 4.42 3.22 -18.52
C SER A 67 5.80 2.81 -18.01
N THR A 68 6.74 2.52 -18.91
CA THR A 68 8.11 2.18 -18.53
C THR A 68 8.80 3.30 -17.76
N GLN A 69 8.43 4.56 -18.03
CA GLN A 69 9.02 5.74 -17.40
C GLN A 69 8.56 5.94 -15.95
N THR A 70 7.44 5.34 -15.55
CA THR A 70 6.82 5.58 -14.23
C THR A 70 6.89 4.36 -13.30
N ARG A 71 7.53 3.27 -13.73
CA ARG A 71 7.63 2.01 -12.97
C ARG A 71 8.80 1.95 -11.98
N GLY A 72 9.81 2.79 -12.16
CA GLY A 72 10.95 2.87 -11.23
C GLY A 72 10.60 3.70 -10.00
N VAL A 73 10.73 3.09 -8.82
CA VAL A 73 10.53 3.73 -7.52
C VAL A 73 11.87 3.81 -6.82
N VAL A 74 12.31 5.03 -6.50
CA VAL A 74 13.49 5.27 -5.67
C VAL A 74 13.07 6.01 -4.41
N LEU A 75 13.31 5.43 -3.25
CA LEU A 75 13.04 6.02 -1.94
C LEU A 75 14.36 6.32 -1.25
N SER A 76 14.45 7.48 -0.60
CA SER A 76 15.61 7.85 0.21
C SER A 76 15.19 8.44 1.55
N ASN A 77 15.96 8.14 2.58
CA ASN A 77 15.82 8.74 3.89
C ASN A 77 16.88 9.83 4.03
N LYS A 78 16.52 11.09 3.76
CA LYS A 78 17.41 12.24 3.96
C LYS A 78 17.10 12.87 5.31
N GLN A 79 18.11 12.94 6.19
CA GLN A 79 18.02 13.76 7.39
C GLN A 79 17.88 15.23 6.98
N GLN A 80 16.74 15.85 7.30
CA GLN A 80 16.49 17.25 6.96
C GLN A 80 17.07 18.21 8.01
N THR A 81 17.32 17.74 9.23
CA THR A 81 17.89 18.58 10.30
C THR A 81 18.84 17.79 11.22
N GLN A 82 19.80 18.50 11.83
CA GLN A 82 20.77 17.95 12.78
C GLN A 82 20.13 17.36 14.07
N ASN A 83 18.82 17.53 14.26
CA ASN A 83 18.07 17.09 15.44
C ASN A 83 17.06 15.97 15.15
N ASP A 84 16.99 15.44 13.91
CA ASP A 84 16.20 14.24 13.67
C ASP A 84 16.84 13.07 14.41
N ASN A 85 16.03 12.32 15.15
CA ASN A 85 16.47 11.06 15.72
C ASN A 85 16.92 10.17 14.57
N ASP A 86 18.10 9.57 14.70
CA ASP A 86 18.69 8.69 13.71
C ASP A 86 17.95 7.34 13.66
N GLU A 87 16.69 7.41 13.24
CA GLU A 87 15.80 6.26 13.13
C GLU A 87 15.61 5.87 11.67
N PRO A 88 15.67 4.56 11.36
CA PRO A 88 15.33 4.09 10.04
C PRO A 88 13.87 4.38 9.72
N ALA A 89 13.61 4.75 8.47
CA ALA A 89 12.27 4.94 7.95
C ALA A 89 11.74 3.62 7.37
N CYS A 90 10.52 3.24 7.72
CA CYS A 90 9.90 2.01 7.25
C CYS A 90 8.67 2.31 6.41
N ALA A 91 8.56 1.63 5.26
CA ALA A 91 7.44 1.80 4.35
C ALA A 91 6.92 0.47 3.82
N MET A 92 5.61 0.41 3.62
CA MET A 92 4.96 -0.67 2.88
C MET A 92 4.70 -0.22 1.45
N ILE A 93 5.16 -1.01 0.48
CA ILE A 93 4.96 -0.77 -0.94
C ILE A 93 3.99 -1.83 -1.48
N PHE A 94 2.91 -1.38 -2.12
CA PHE A 94 1.91 -2.23 -2.74
C PHE A 94 1.84 -1.93 -4.23
N ALA A 95 2.19 -2.88 -5.08
CA ALA A 95 2.01 -2.78 -6.52
C ALA A 95 0.85 -3.67 -6.99
N GLY A 96 0.00 -3.11 -7.87
CA GLY A 96 -1.23 -3.76 -8.30
C GLY A 96 -1.64 -3.39 -9.71
N LYS A 97 -2.60 -4.14 -10.22
CA LYS A 97 -3.35 -3.80 -11.43
C LYS A 97 -4.67 -3.18 -11.00
N LYS A 98 -4.96 -1.98 -11.47
CA LYS A 98 -6.24 -1.29 -11.24
C LYS A 98 -7.35 -2.16 -11.82
N LEU A 99 -8.36 -2.43 -11.01
CA LEU A 99 -9.52 -3.23 -11.42
C LEU A 99 -10.34 -2.53 -12.52
N LYS A 100 -10.33 -1.19 -12.57
CA LYS A 100 -11.05 -0.36 -13.55
C LYS A 100 -12.56 -0.69 -13.63
N GLN A 101 -13.13 -1.09 -12.50
CA GLN A 101 -14.56 -1.34 -12.35
C GLN A 101 -15.16 -0.34 -11.35
N PRO A 102 -16.44 0.00 -11.47
CA PRO A 102 -17.14 0.75 -10.44
C PRO A 102 -17.07 0.04 -9.08
N ILE A 103 -17.06 0.82 -8.01
CA ILE A 103 -17.08 0.31 -6.64
C ILE A 103 -18.40 0.74 -6.02
N ALA A 104 -19.26 -0.22 -5.72
CA ALA A 104 -20.43 -0.05 -4.87
C ALA A 104 -20.10 -0.59 -3.47
N TRP A 105 -20.31 0.22 -2.44
CA TRP A 105 -19.90 -0.13 -1.07
C TRP A 105 -21.01 0.16 -0.07
N HIS A 106 -21.26 -0.81 0.82
CA HIS A 106 -22.17 -0.66 1.94
C HIS A 106 -21.71 -1.48 3.16
N GLY A 107 -21.11 -0.82 4.15
CA GLY A 107 -20.63 -1.45 5.38
C GLY A 107 -19.52 -2.47 5.10
N PRO A 108 -19.64 -3.75 5.50
CA PRO A 108 -18.62 -4.75 5.22
C PRO A 108 -18.68 -5.34 3.80
N VAL A 109 -19.64 -4.93 2.97
CA VAL A 109 -19.88 -5.52 1.63
C VAL A 109 -19.45 -4.56 0.53
N VAL A 110 -18.55 -5.01 -0.34
CA VAL A 110 -18.08 -4.29 -1.54
C VAL A 110 -18.45 -5.12 -2.78
N MET A 111 -19.07 -4.48 -3.77
CA MET A 111 -19.51 -5.08 -5.05
C MET A 111 -19.26 -4.08 -6.20
N THR A 112 -19.65 -4.43 -7.44
CA THR A 112 -19.55 -3.53 -8.59
C THR A 112 -20.78 -2.63 -8.73
N THR A 113 -21.98 -3.13 -8.41
CA THR A 113 -23.25 -2.38 -8.57
C THR A 113 -24.09 -2.31 -7.29
N GLN A 114 -25.01 -1.34 -7.22
CA GLN A 114 -25.95 -1.21 -6.09
C GLN A 114 -26.98 -2.34 -6.03
N ASP A 115 -27.31 -2.97 -7.17
CA ASP A 115 -28.20 -4.14 -7.21
C ASP A 115 -27.53 -5.36 -6.56
N GLU A 116 -26.24 -5.58 -6.82
CA GLU A 116 -25.42 -6.61 -6.17
C GLU A 116 -25.31 -6.37 -4.66
N ILE A 117 -25.11 -5.12 -4.22
CA ILE A 117 -25.16 -4.78 -2.79
C ILE A 117 -26.51 -5.16 -2.18
N ARG A 118 -27.64 -4.80 -2.82
CA ARG A 118 -28.98 -5.14 -2.33
C ARG A 118 -29.21 -6.64 -2.26
N GLN A 119 -28.68 -7.40 -3.23
CA GLN A 119 -28.73 -8.86 -3.23
C GLN A 119 -27.90 -9.44 -2.08
N ALA A 120 -26.64 -9.05 -1.94
CA ALA A 120 -25.76 -9.54 -0.89
C ALA A 120 -26.30 -9.25 0.52
N LEU A 121 -26.91 -8.07 0.72
CA LEU A 121 -27.58 -7.73 1.98
C LEU A 121 -28.83 -8.58 2.25
N ARG A 122 -29.57 -8.99 1.21
CA ARG A 122 -30.68 -9.96 1.37
C ARG A 122 -30.16 -11.32 1.79
N GLU A 123 -29.13 -11.83 1.14
CA GLU A 123 -28.51 -13.13 1.45
C GLU A 123 -27.92 -13.14 2.87
N LEU A 124 -27.27 -12.04 3.27
CA LEU A 124 -26.74 -11.87 4.62
C LEU A 124 -27.87 -11.93 5.67
N ARG A 125 -29.00 -11.25 5.43
CA ARG A 125 -30.19 -11.33 6.31
C ARG A 125 -30.83 -12.72 6.34
N GLN A 126 -30.71 -13.48 5.25
CA GLN A 126 -31.23 -14.84 5.14
C GLN A 126 -30.26 -15.90 5.68
N GLY A 127 -29.03 -15.53 6.04
CA GLY A 127 -27.99 -16.47 6.48
C GLY A 127 -27.43 -17.34 5.35
N THR A 128 -27.64 -16.96 4.09
CA THR A 128 -27.16 -17.70 2.90
C THR A 128 -25.86 -17.11 2.34
N PHE A 129 -25.32 -16.05 2.95
CA PHE A 129 -24.02 -15.46 2.63
C PHE A 129 -22.92 -15.95 3.59
N PRO A 130 -21.69 -16.23 3.12
CA PRO A 130 -21.27 -16.26 1.72
C PRO A 130 -21.85 -17.48 0.98
N PRO A 131 -22.02 -17.40 -0.36
CA PRO A 131 -22.60 -18.49 -1.16
C PRO A 131 -21.82 -19.80 -1.06
N GLN A 132 -20.51 -19.69 -0.88
CA GLN A 132 -19.63 -20.80 -0.58
C GLN A 132 -19.12 -20.64 0.84
N GLN A 133 -19.55 -21.55 1.71
CA GLN A 133 -19.02 -21.66 3.05
C GLN A 133 -17.76 -22.51 3.01
N VAL A 134 -16.75 -22.11 3.77
CA VAL A 134 -15.58 -22.97 4.01
C VAL A 134 -15.93 -24.02 5.04
N ASP A 135 -15.28 -25.19 4.98
CA ASP A 135 -15.53 -26.30 5.91
C ASP A 135 -15.20 -25.97 7.39
N TRP A 136 -14.52 -24.84 7.62
CA TRP A 136 -14.11 -24.40 8.94
C TRP A 136 -15.16 -23.50 9.61
N ASP A 137 -15.52 -23.86 10.84
CA ASP A 137 -16.50 -23.15 11.66
C ASP A 137 -15.86 -21.99 12.45
N PHE A 138 -15.80 -20.81 11.83
CA PHE A 138 -15.27 -19.59 12.47
C PHE A 138 -16.04 -19.18 13.74
N GLN A 139 -17.33 -19.51 13.84
CA GLN A 139 -18.15 -19.12 15.00
C GLN A 139 -17.71 -19.87 16.25
N ARG A 140 -17.34 -21.16 16.09
CA ARG A 140 -16.76 -21.97 17.16
C ARG A 140 -15.42 -21.45 17.68
N LEU A 141 -14.66 -20.71 16.86
CA LEU A 141 -13.36 -20.18 17.27
C LEU A 141 -13.45 -18.79 17.85
N ALA A 142 -14.36 -17.97 17.31
CA ALA A 142 -14.69 -16.67 17.89
C ALA A 142 -15.28 -16.81 19.31
N SER A 143 -15.90 -17.95 19.62
CA SER A 143 -16.45 -18.27 20.94
C SER A 143 -15.46 -18.92 21.91
N LYS A 144 -14.22 -19.21 21.49
CA LYS A 144 -13.18 -19.67 22.43
C LYS A 144 -12.71 -18.48 23.29
N PRO A 145 -12.58 -18.65 24.62
CA PRO A 145 -11.96 -17.64 25.46
C PRO A 145 -10.52 -17.39 24.99
N LYS A 146 -10.11 -16.11 25.01
CA LYS A 146 -8.75 -15.68 24.66
C LYS A 146 -7.73 -16.12 25.70
#